data_AF-A0A292SUI1-F1
#
_entry.id   AF-A0A292SUI1-F1
#
_cell.length_a   1.000
_cell.length_b   1.000
_cell.length_c   1.000
_cell.angle_alpha   90.00
_cell.angle_beta   90.00
_cell.angle_gamma   90.00
#
_symmetry.space_group_name_H-M   'P 1'
#
loop_
_entity.id
_entity.type
_entity.pdbx_description
1 polymer ?
#
loop_
_entity_poly.entity_id
_entity_poly.type
_entity_poly.pdbx_seq_one_letter_code
_entity_poly.pdbx_strand_id
1 'polypeptide(L)'
;MKRNLIILLVIPILLISCGSDNYKDFMQNTLSENFKNTMCSFKAIVIIPNQGCAGCISESEGFLKMYYSELDSVKFILTKIVSKKILKQKIGDSIFYSPNVFIDSLNKFTPPFFYEKFIYPSIIHLNQGLITHIEFQAPDLVGLNNLIEENTK
;
A
#
# COMPACT_ATOMS: atom_id res chain seq x y z
N MET A 1 -64.88 4.03 -3.97
CA MET A 1 -63.52 4.60 -4.07
C MET A 1 -62.70 4.10 -2.89
N LYS A 2 -61.98 2.98 -3.05
CA LYS A 2 -61.04 2.48 -2.03
C LYS A 2 -59.64 2.91 -2.49
N ARG A 3 -59.09 3.88 -1.78
CA ARG A 3 -57.81 4.54 -2.10
C ARG A 3 -56.69 3.58 -1.70
N ASN A 4 -56.01 3.01 -2.68
CA ASN A 4 -54.86 2.12 -2.50
C ASN A 4 -53.81 2.81 -1.63
N LEU A 5 -53.61 2.28 -0.41
CA LEU A 5 -52.57 2.72 0.50
C LEU A 5 -51.43 1.68 0.47
N ILE A 6 -50.68 1.64 -0.63
CA ILE A 6 -49.42 0.90 -0.70
C ILE A 6 -48.33 1.93 -0.37
N ILE A 7 -48.10 2.14 0.93
CA ILE A 7 -46.96 2.93 1.41
C ILE A 7 -45.72 2.07 1.26
N LEU A 8 -45.01 2.31 0.15
CA LEU A 8 -43.56 2.48 0.06
C LEU A 8 -42.73 1.85 1.20
N LEU A 9 -42.52 0.54 1.16
CA LEU A 9 -41.44 -0.12 1.90
C LEU A 9 -40.32 -0.46 0.93
N VAL A 10 -39.79 0.58 0.27
CA VAL A 10 -38.57 0.51 -0.53
C VAL A 10 -37.40 0.52 0.44
N ILE A 11 -37.14 -0.66 0.99
CA ILE A 11 -35.81 -1.26 1.20
C ILE A 11 -34.66 -0.23 1.28
N PRO A 12 -34.14 0.11 2.48
CA PRO A 12 -32.83 0.72 2.60
C PRO A 12 -31.76 -0.39 2.61
N ILE A 13 -31.45 -0.98 1.45
CA ILE A 13 -30.32 -1.94 1.30
C ILE A 13 -29.04 -1.25 0.77
N LEU A 14 -29.05 0.07 0.54
CA LEU A 14 -27.92 0.74 -0.13
C LEU A 14 -26.73 1.15 0.78
N LEU A 15 -26.54 0.56 1.96
CA LEU A 15 -25.42 0.91 2.83
C LEU A 15 -24.43 -0.25 3.10
N ILE A 16 -24.18 -1.10 2.09
CA ILE A 16 -22.96 -1.92 2.09
C ILE A 16 -21.92 -1.20 1.22
N SER A 17 -21.34 -0.12 1.73
CA SER A 17 -20.14 0.47 1.13
C SER A 17 -18.96 -0.41 1.55
N CYS A 18 -18.56 -1.31 0.66
CA CYS A 18 -17.38 -2.15 0.84
C CYS A 18 -16.12 -1.28 0.69
N GLY A 19 -15.59 -0.75 1.80
CA GLY A 19 -14.45 0.17 1.78
C GLY A 19 -13.11 -0.49 1.42
N SER A 20 -12.97 -1.80 1.59
CA SER A 20 -11.73 -2.54 1.29
C SER A 20 -11.48 -2.72 -0.20
N ASP A 21 -12.53 -2.97 -0.98
CA ASP A 21 -12.43 -3.22 -2.42
C ASP A 21 -11.90 -1.96 -3.13
N ASN A 22 -12.36 -0.79 -2.70
CA ASN A 22 -11.91 0.50 -3.22
C ASN A 22 -10.40 0.73 -3.06
N TYR A 23 -9.80 0.29 -1.94
CA TYR A 23 -8.35 0.45 -1.73
C TYR A 23 -7.54 -0.49 -2.62
N LYS A 24 -7.96 -1.76 -2.73
CA LYS A 24 -7.29 -2.72 -3.61
C LYS A 24 -7.36 -2.28 -5.08
N ASP A 25 -8.53 -1.83 -5.54
CA ASP A 25 -8.72 -1.37 -6.92
C ASP A 25 -7.93 -0.10 -7.20
N PHE A 26 -7.94 0.86 -6.27
CA PHE A 26 -7.10 2.05 -6.34
C PHE A 26 -5.63 1.66 -6.50
N MET A 27 -5.12 0.79 -5.63
CA MET A 27 -3.74 0.35 -5.67
C MET A 27 -3.40 -0.39 -6.96
N GLN A 28 -4.28 -1.27 -7.44
CA GLN A 28 -4.08 -1.99 -8.71
C GLN A 28 -3.94 -1.01 -9.88
N ASN A 29 -4.84 -0.02 -9.96
CA ASN A 29 -4.82 0.98 -11.02
C ASN A 29 -3.56 1.86 -10.94
N THR A 30 -3.25 2.41 -9.77
CA THR A 30 -2.07 3.26 -9.57
C THR A 30 -0.77 2.52 -9.90
N LEU A 31 -0.64 1.26 -9.46
CA LEU A 31 0.53 0.44 -9.76
C LEU A 31 0.64 0.15 -11.27
N SER A 32 -0.46 -0.23 -11.90
CA SER A 32 -0.49 -0.51 -13.34
C SER A 32 -0.10 0.72 -14.17
N GLU A 33 -0.57 1.91 -13.79
CA GLU A 33 -0.24 3.16 -14.48
C GLU A 33 1.24 3.55 -14.35
N ASN A 34 1.84 3.34 -13.17
CA ASN A 34 3.20 3.79 -12.86
C ASN A 34 4.27 2.73 -13.18
N PHE A 35 3.91 1.44 -13.23
CA PHE A 35 4.84 0.33 -13.42
C PHE A 35 4.51 -0.61 -14.59
N LYS A 36 3.44 -0.35 -15.36
CA LYS A 36 3.02 -1.03 -16.61
C LYS A 36 3.71 -2.38 -16.88
N ASN A 37 4.82 -2.36 -17.63
CA ASN A 37 5.50 -3.55 -18.14
C ASN A 37 6.40 -4.26 -17.12
N THR A 38 6.71 -3.59 -16.00
CA THR A 38 7.56 -4.12 -14.92
C THR A 38 6.74 -4.67 -13.76
N MET A 39 5.43 -4.43 -13.71
CA MET A 39 4.61 -4.87 -12.57
C MET A 39 4.61 -6.39 -12.40
N CYS A 40 4.71 -7.13 -13.51
CA CYS A 40 4.77 -8.59 -13.51
C CYS A 40 6.07 -9.16 -12.90
N SER A 41 7.15 -8.37 -12.76
CA SER A 41 8.39 -8.84 -12.13
C SER A 41 8.36 -8.73 -10.61
N PHE A 42 7.39 -8.02 -10.04
CA PHE A 42 7.28 -7.87 -8.60
C PHE A 42 6.45 -9.01 -8.01
N LYS A 43 6.98 -9.65 -6.97
CA LYS A 43 6.23 -10.56 -6.10
C LYS A 43 5.51 -9.80 -4.99
N ALA A 44 6.12 -8.70 -4.52
CA ALA A 44 5.50 -7.85 -3.52
C ALA A 44 5.91 -6.38 -3.67
N ILE A 45 5.10 -5.51 -3.07
CA ILE A 45 5.37 -4.08 -2.98
C ILE A 45 5.13 -3.63 -1.53
N VAL A 46 6.12 -2.98 -0.95
CA VAL A 46 6.03 -2.40 0.40
C VAL A 46 5.82 -0.90 0.27
N ILE A 47 4.67 -0.41 0.74
CA ILE A 47 4.36 1.03 0.78
C ILE A 47 4.60 1.54 2.19
N ILE A 48 5.43 2.57 2.32
CA ILE A 48 5.75 3.20 3.60
C ILE A 48 5.20 4.64 3.59
N PRO A 49 4.07 4.90 4.27
CA PRO A 49 3.56 6.24 4.42
C PRO A 49 4.47 6.99 5.41
N ASN A 50 5.22 7.99 4.96
CA ASN A 50 6.18 8.75 5.78
C ASN A 50 5.49 9.64 6.86
N GLN A 51 4.18 9.47 7.06
CA GLN A 51 3.34 10.15 8.05
C GLN A 51 2.23 9.19 8.50
N GLY A 52 2.16 8.90 9.80
CA GLY A 52 1.24 7.92 10.37
C GLY A 52 1.78 7.32 11.67
N CYS A 53 1.63 6.01 11.85
CA CYS A 53 2.18 5.28 13.01
C CYS A 53 3.73 5.34 13.02
N ALA A 54 4.32 6.18 13.88
CA ALA A 54 5.76 6.41 13.90
C ALA A 54 6.58 5.13 14.14
N GLY A 55 6.13 4.25 15.05
CA GLY A 55 6.79 2.97 15.34
C GLY A 55 6.78 2.04 14.13
N CYS A 56 5.60 1.81 13.56
CA CYS A 56 5.40 0.95 12.39
C CYS A 56 6.22 1.46 11.17
N ILE A 57 6.24 2.77 10.95
CA ILE A 57 7.01 3.39 9.87
C ILE A 57 8.52 3.17 10.09
N SER A 58 9.00 3.38 11.32
CA SER A 58 10.42 3.22 11.65
C SER A 58 10.87 1.76 11.46
N GLU A 59 10.01 0.80 11.79
CA GLU A 59 10.24 -0.61 11.54
C GLU A 59 10.35 -0.93 10.05
N SER A 60 9.40 -0.45 9.22
CA SER A 60 9.48 -0.65 7.77
C SER A 60 10.67 0.06 7.10
N GLU A 61 11.11 1.20 7.62
CA GLU A 61 12.34 1.83 7.16
C GLU A 61 13.59 1.05 7.56
N GLY A 62 13.59 0.41 8.73
CA GLY A 62 14.63 -0.53 9.13
C GLY A 62 14.68 -1.74 8.20
N PHE A 63 13.51 -2.30 7.89
CA PHE A 63 13.37 -3.37 6.91
C PHE A 63 13.89 -2.96 5.53
N LEU A 64 13.48 -1.79 5.03
CA LEU A 64 13.99 -1.22 3.78
C LEU A 64 15.53 -1.17 3.80
N LYS A 65 16.13 -0.63 4.86
CA LYS A 65 17.59 -0.51 4.98
C LYS A 65 18.30 -1.86 4.91
N MET A 66 17.70 -2.89 5.46
CA MET A 66 18.26 -4.24 5.49
C MET A 66 18.12 -4.94 4.14
N TYR A 67 16.98 -4.80 3.46
CA TYR A 67 16.62 -5.71 2.37
C TYR A 67 16.46 -5.09 0.98
N TYR A 68 16.59 -3.76 0.83
CA TYR A 68 16.35 -3.09 -0.47
C TYR A 68 17.19 -3.62 -1.64
N SER A 69 18.39 -4.13 -1.35
CA SER A 69 19.32 -4.71 -2.34
C SER A 69 19.32 -6.24 -2.36
N GLU A 70 18.64 -6.89 -1.42
CA GLU A 70 18.61 -8.36 -1.31
C GLU A 70 17.34 -8.95 -1.94
N LEU A 71 16.24 -8.19 -1.93
CA LEU A 71 14.93 -8.62 -2.42
C LEU A 71 14.60 -8.00 -3.79
N ASP A 72 15.20 -8.52 -4.87
CA ASP A 72 15.01 -7.99 -6.23
C ASP A 72 13.57 -8.05 -6.76
N SER A 73 12.75 -8.98 -6.24
CA SER A 73 11.33 -9.07 -6.58
C SER A 73 10.42 -8.20 -5.69
N VAL A 74 10.99 -7.38 -4.82
CA VAL A 74 10.24 -6.49 -3.91
C VAL A 74 10.51 -5.03 -4.26
N LYS A 75 9.44 -4.28 -4.53
CA LYS A 75 9.50 -2.83 -4.74
C LYS A 75 9.16 -2.09 -3.44
N PHE A 76 9.94 -1.09 -3.07
CA PHE A 76 9.63 -0.19 -1.96
C PHE A 76 9.11 1.14 -2.49
N ILE A 77 7.99 1.61 -1.96
CA ILE A 77 7.38 2.89 -2.33
C ILE A 77 7.30 3.77 -1.09
N LEU A 78 8.00 4.90 -1.12
CA LEU A 78 7.95 5.91 -0.06
C LEU A 78 6.97 7.01 -0.49
N THR A 79 5.87 7.18 0.24
CA THR A 79 4.81 8.16 -0.05
C THR A 79 4.51 9.03 1.18
N LYS A 80 3.65 10.05 1.03
CA LYS A 80 3.40 11.10 2.04
C LYS A 80 4.68 11.81 2.49
N ILE A 81 5.59 12.03 1.57
CA ILE A 81 6.91 12.60 1.85
C ILE A 81 6.77 14.09 2.19
N VAL A 82 7.13 14.49 3.41
CA VAL A 82 7.17 15.90 3.82
C VAL A 82 8.29 16.65 3.10
N SER A 83 9.47 16.03 3.00
CA SER A 83 10.63 16.60 2.33
C SER A 83 11.54 15.50 1.80
N LYS A 84 11.85 15.54 0.51
CA LYS A 84 12.81 14.62 -0.13
C LYS A 84 14.19 14.70 0.53
N LYS A 85 14.60 15.90 0.95
CA LYS A 85 15.91 16.12 1.57
C LYS A 85 15.99 15.41 2.93
N ILE A 86 14.96 15.57 3.76
CA ILE A 86 14.89 14.91 5.07
C ILE A 86 14.82 13.39 4.89
N LEU A 87 13.98 12.92 3.95
CA LEU A 87 13.86 11.50 3.64
C LEU A 87 15.22 10.90 3.22
N LYS A 88 15.90 11.55 2.28
CA LYS A 88 17.21 11.14 1.79
C LYS A 88 18.24 11.08 2.92
N GLN A 89 18.26 12.06 3.82
CA GLN A 89 19.14 12.02 4.99
C GLN A 89 18.84 10.84 5.93
N LYS A 90 17.56 10.48 6.07
CA LYS A 90 17.10 9.40 6.95
C LYS A 90 17.44 8.01 6.43
N ILE A 91 17.27 7.78 5.12
CA ILE A 91 17.47 6.46 4.48
C ILE A 91 18.84 6.31 3.83
N GLY A 92 19.54 7.39 3.52
CA GLY A 92 20.84 7.38 2.85
C GLY A 92 20.78 7.37 1.33
N ASP A 93 21.86 7.82 0.69
CA ASP A 93 21.94 8.01 -0.77
C ASP A 93 21.80 6.72 -1.55
N SER A 94 22.46 5.64 -1.11
CA SER A 94 22.42 4.34 -1.80
C SER A 94 21.00 3.79 -1.92
N ILE A 95 20.20 3.93 -0.86
CA ILE A 95 18.81 3.48 -0.81
C ILE A 95 17.93 4.42 -1.62
N PHE A 96 18.11 5.74 -1.45
CA PHE A 96 17.29 6.74 -2.12
C PHE A 96 17.33 6.64 -3.65
N TYR A 97 18.47 6.22 -4.22
CA TYR A 97 18.66 6.05 -5.66
C TYR A 97 18.59 4.59 -6.13
N SER A 98 18.25 3.64 -5.25
CA SER A 98 18.16 2.23 -5.64
C SER A 98 17.02 2.00 -6.65
N PRO A 99 17.22 1.14 -7.67
CA PRO A 99 16.16 0.78 -8.60
C PRO A 99 14.97 0.09 -7.91
N ASN A 100 15.15 -0.54 -6.75
CA ASN A 100 14.08 -1.18 -5.99
C ASN A 100 13.28 -0.19 -5.14
N VAL A 101 13.70 1.08 -5.07
CA VAL A 101 13.05 2.13 -4.28
C VAL A 101 12.41 3.16 -5.21
N PHE A 102 11.15 3.50 -4.94
CA PHE A 102 10.41 4.55 -5.64
C PHE A 102 10.01 5.65 -4.67
N ILE A 103 10.38 6.89 -5.01
CA ILE A 103 10.10 8.09 -4.22
C ILE A 103 8.85 8.77 -4.78
N ASP A 104 7.68 8.48 -4.18
CA ASP A 104 6.39 9.02 -4.59
C ASP A 104 6.23 10.48 -4.16
N SER A 105 6.78 11.34 -5.01
CA SER A 105 6.87 12.78 -4.77
C SER A 105 5.55 13.52 -5.00
N LEU A 106 4.62 12.87 -5.69
CA LEU A 106 3.33 13.44 -6.09
C LEU A 106 2.17 12.83 -5.30
N ASN A 107 2.47 11.98 -4.31
CA ASN A 107 1.49 11.24 -3.52
C ASN A 107 0.49 10.45 -4.37
N LYS A 108 0.93 9.90 -5.51
CA LYS A 108 0.09 9.09 -6.39
C LYS A 108 -0.41 7.83 -5.69
N PHE A 109 0.38 7.30 -4.74
CA PHE A 109 0.04 6.12 -3.96
C PHE A 109 -0.74 6.43 -2.68
N THR A 110 -1.13 7.69 -2.47
CA THR A 110 -2.03 8.10 -1.38
C THR A 110 -3.48 8.04 -1.87
N PRO A 111 -4.35 7.22 -1.25
CA PRO A 111 -5.77 7.17 -1.63
C PRO A 111 -6.43 8.55 -1.53
N PRO A 112 -7.24 8.96 -2.52
CA PRO A 112 -8.00 10.21 -2.47
C PRO A 112 -9.25 10.12 -1.59
N PHE A 113 -9.50 8.97 -0.98
CA PHE A 113 -10.61 8.69 -0.06
C PHE A 113 -10.06 8.32 1.32
N PHE A 114 -10.89 8.47 2.35
CA PHE A 114 -10.51 8.06 3.70
C PHE A 114 -10.33 6.54 3.76
N TYR A 115 -9.14 6.12 4.14
CA TYR A 115 -8.82 4.73 4.42
C TYR A 115 -7.97 4.68 5.69
N GLU A 116 -8.60 4.28 6.80
CA GLU A 116 -8.01 4.35 8.15
C GLU A 116 -6.65 3.64 8.25
N LYS A 117 -6.49 2.52 7.52
CA LYS A 117 -5.27 1.71 7.57
C LYS A 117 -4.10 2.31 6.78
N PHE A 118 -4.32 3.37 6.00
CA PHE A 118 -3.24 4.03 5.24
C PHE A 118 -2.22 4.78 6.13
N ILE A 119 -2.46 4.84 7.44
CA ILE A 119 -1.47 5.32 8.41
C ILE A 119 -0.37 4.29 8.70
N TYR A 120 -0.56 3.05 8.25
CA TYR A 120 0.36 1.93 8.42
C TYR A 120 1.05 1.59 7.11
N PRO A 121 2.30 1.10 7.15
CA PRO A 121 2.93 0.47 6.01
C PRO A 121 2.11 -0.74 5.52
N SER A 122 2.01 -0.90 4.21
CA SER A 122 1.28 -2.01 3.58
C SER A 122 2.20 -2.88 2.73
N ILE A 123 1.92 -4.18 2.73
CA ILE A 123 2.60 -5.18 1.92
C ILE A 123 1.58 -5.69 0.91
N ILE A 124 1.79 -5.38 -0.36
CA ILE A 124 0.91 -5.75 -1.45
C ILE A 124 1.53 -6.94 -2.17
N HIS A 125 0.88 -8.09 -2.09
CA HIS A 125 1.36 -9.30 -2.75
C HIS A 125 0.78 -9.38 -4.16
N LEU A 126 1.63 -9.77 -5.10
CA LEU A 126 1.33 -9.77 -6.53
C LEU A 126 1.54 -11.16 -7.11
N ASN A 127 0.67 -11.54 -8.04
CA ASN A 127 0.90 -12.66 -8.93
C ASN A 127 0.65 -12.21 -10.37
N GLN A 128 1.69 -12.28 -11.21
CA GLN A 128 1.64 -11.83 -12.61
C GLN A 128 1.08 -10.40 -12.77
N GLY A 129 1.47 -9.48 -11.88
CA GLY A 129 1.04 -8.09 -11.90
C GLY A 129 -0.37 -7.83 -11.36
N LEU A 130 -1.06 -8.84 -10.82
CA LEU A 130 -2.36 -8.69 -10.16
C LEU A 130 -2.20 -8.78 -8.65
N ILE A 131 -2.86 -7.86 -7.91
CA ILE A 131 -2.88 -7.88 -6.45
C ILE A 131 -3.69 -9.09 -5.99
N THR A 132 -3.05 -10.00 -5.28
CA THR A 132 -3.73 -11.15 -4.66
C THR A 132 -4.34 -10.71 -3.32
N HIS A 133 -3.52 -10.16 -2.43
CA HIS A 133 -3.93 -9.68 -1.12
C HIS A 133 -3.02 -8.55 -0.62
N ILE A 134 -3.46 -7.87 0.44
CA ILE A 134 -2.77 -6.75 1.07
C ILE A 134 -2.70 -6.99 2.57
N GLU A 135 -1.50 -6.96 3.12
CA GLU A 135 -1.21 -7.01 4.54
C GLU A 135 -0.70 -5.65 5.04
N PHE A 136 -0.58 -5.50 6.35
CA PHE A 136 -0.09 -4.27 6.98
C PHE A 136 0.94 -4.58 8.05
N GLN A 137 1.87 -3.66 8.25
CA GLN A 137 2.71 -3.61 9.44
C GLN A 137 2.05 -2.66 10.45
N ALA A 138 1.51 -3.20 11.53
CA ALA A 138 0.81 -2.46 12.58
C ALA A 138 1.21 -3.02 13.95
N PRO A 139 0.84 -2.39 15.09
CA PRO A 139 1.26 -2.86 16.41
C PRO A 139 0.94 -4.35 16.71
N ASP A 140 -0.12 -4.88 16.09
CA ASP A 140 -0.62 -6.24 16.21
C ASP A 140 -0.54 -7.06 14.91
N LEU A 141 0.04 -6.49 13.83
CA LEU A 141 0.13 -7.11 12.51
C LEU A 141 1.58 -7.10 12.00
N VAL A 142 2.10 -8.27 11.63
CA VAL A 142 3.52 -8.50 11.31
C VAL A 142 3.77 -8.77 9.82
N GLY A 143 3.12 -8.02 8.92
CA GLY A 143 3.16 -8.31 7.47
C GLY A 143 4.58 -8.33 6.86
N LEU A 144 5.54 -7.62 7.44
CA LEU A 144 6.94 -7.67 6.96
C LEU A 144 7.62 -9.01 7.24
N ASN A 145 7.29 -9.67 8.36
CA ASN A 145 7.87 -10.97 8.71
C ASN A 145 7.39 -12.05 7.74
N ASN A 146 6.10 -12.04 7.41
CA ASN A 146 5.51 -12.94 6.42
C ASN A 146 6.21 -12.81 5.07
N LEU A 147 6.52 -11.57 4.64
CA LEU A 147 7.22 -11.31 3.39
C LEU A 147 8.62 -11.97 3.34
N ILE A 148 9.36 -11.98 4.45
CA ILE A 148 10.67 -12.66 4.51
C ILE A 148 10.48 -14.17 4.34
N GLU A 149 9.56 -14.76 5.10
CA GLU A 149 9.31 -16.21 5.05
C GLU A 149 8.94 -16.71 3.65
N GLU A 150 8.23 -15.89 2.87
CA GLU A 150 7.86 -16.17 1.48
C GLU A 150 9.02 -16.04 0.48
N ASN A 151 10.03 -15.19 0.75
CA ASN A 151 11.14 -14.93 -0.16
C ASN A 151 12.43 -15.69 0.20
N THR A 152 12.47 -16.37 1.35
CA THR A 152 13.64 -17.16 1.81
C THR A 152 13.48 -18.67 1.59
N LYS A 153 12.38 -19.12 0.98
CA LYS A 153 12.12 -20.51 0.56
C LYS A 153 12.30 -20.67 -0.94
#